data_AF-A0A4Y8UUI8-F1
#
_entry.id   AF-A0A4Y8UUI8-F1
#
_cell.length_a   1.000
_cell.length_b   1.000
_cell.length_c   1.000
_cell.angle_alpha   90.00
_cell.angle_beta   90.00
_cell.angle_gamma   90.00
#
_symmetry.space_group_name_H-M   'P 1'
#
loop_
_entity.id
_entity.type
_entity.pdbx_description
1 polymer ?
#
loop_
_entity_poly.entity_id
_entity_poly.type
_entity_poly.pdbx_seq_one_letter_code
_entity_poly.pdbx_strand_id
1 'polypeptide(L)'
;MILSPRGDAATMPTPALHLPGSGPRAGAALNLVVAVLALVGGVVGLVVEAFSGFTGVGERRGTTFPMWVVYAAMVALGAAALVVRARRAPWYRGWSMLEVLDGPDGIVLFAGRLGARHEGLAVRRGETVEIAAEHQLRTSYRYTVTAPSGSMTFTADGFVHKLTMQPLEELAGRHGITVRTTGEAARIVRTVPA
;
A
#
# COMPACT_ATOMS: atom_id res chain seq x y z
N MET A 1 -2.26 34.45 -13.95
CA MET A 1 -2.84 33.73 -15.11
C MET A 1 -3.09 32.30 -14.66
N ILE A 2 -4.34 31.99 -14.32
CA ILE A 2 -4.74 30.72 -13.69
C ILE A 2 -4.90 29.70 -14.80
N LEU A 3 -4.03 28.70 -14.85
CA LEU A 3 -4.17 27.58 -15.77
C LEU A 3 -5.17 26.59 -15.17
N SER A 4 -6.45 26.71 -15.53
CA SER A 4 -7.41 25.62 -15.36
C SER A 4 -6.98 24.47 -16.28
N PRO A 5 -6.60 23.29 -15.76
CA PRO A 5 -6.35 22.15 -16.61
C PRO A 5 -7.69 21.55 -17.02
N ARG A 6 -8.20 21.95 -18.19
CA ARG A 6 -9.16 21.14 -18.95
C ARG A 6 -8.40 19.95 -19.56
N GLY A 7 -7.96 19.04 -18.71
CA GLY A 7 -7.68 17.67 -19.13
C GLY A 7 -8.99 16.90 -19.10
N ASP A 8 -9.30 16.13 -20.15
CA ASP A 8 -10.48 15.29 -20.18
C ASP A 8 -10.53 14.39 -18.94
N ALA A 9 -11.52 14.64 -18.08
CA ALA A 9 -11.72 13.93 -16.82
C ALA A 9 -11.82 12.40 -16.98
N ALA A 10 -12.02 11.91 -18.21
CA ALA A 10 -12.10 10.50 -18.57
C ALA A 10 -10.74 9.78 -18.64
N THR A 11 -9.61 10.50 -18.70
CA THR A 11 -8.27 9.90 -18.81
C THR A 11 -7.40 10.10 -17.56
N MET A 12 -7.90 10.86 -16.58
CA MET A 12 -7.19 11.03 -15.31
C MET A 12 -7.25 9.72 -14.53
N PRO A 13 -6.11 9.13 -14.10
CA PRO A 13 -6.14 7.99 -13.21
C PRO A 13 -6.92 8.40 -11.96
N THR A 14 -7.96 7.63 -11.64
CA THR A 14 -8.73 7.78 -10.41
C THR A 14 -7.72 7.85 -9.25
N PRO A 15 -7.77 8.87 -8.37
CA PRO A 15 -6.92 8.90 -7.19
C PRO A 15 -6.99 7.54 -6.51
N ALA A 16 -5.84 7.00 -6.09
CA ALA A 16 -5.74 5.61 -5.65
C ALA A 16 -6.91 5.31 -4.73
N LEU A 17 -7.82 4.46 -5.22
CA LEU A 17 -9.18 4.35 -4.67
C LEU A 17 -9.06 4.09 -3.17
N HIS A 18 -9.39 5.12 -2.39
CA HIS A 18 -9.38 5.05 -0.95
C HIS A 18 -10.49 4.09 -0.57
N LEU A 19 -10.15 2.82 -0.38
CA LEU A 19 -10.91 2.01 0.54
C LEU A 19 -10.56 2.57 1.91
N PRO A 20 -11.51 3.14 2.68
CA PRO A 20 -11.33 3.36 4.10
C PRO A 20 -11.18 1.98 4.76
N GLY A 21 -9.98 1.44 4.64
CA GLY A 21 -9.54 0.29 5.39
C GLY A 21 -9.23 0.81 6.77
N SER A 22 -10.17 0.64 7.70
CA SER A 22 -9.85 0.56 9.12
C SER A 22 -8.54 -0.22 9.28
N GLY A 23 -7.59 0.34 10.04
CA GLY A 23 -6.31 -0.30 10.36
C GLY A 23 -6.47 -1.77 10.75
N PRO A 24 -5.37 -2.56 10.77
CA PRO A 24 -5.40 -4.03 10.75
C PRO A 24 -6.50 -4.56 11.67
N ARG A 25 -7.65 -4.91 11.08
CA ARG A 25 -8.79 -5.42 11.85
C ARG A 25 -8.29 -6.65 12.57
N ALA A 26 -8.66 -6.83 13.84
CA ALA A 26 -8.34 -8.05 14.58
C ALA A 26 -8.65 -9.35 13.77
N GLY A 27 -9.63 -9.29 12.85
CA GLY A 27 -9.94 -10.35 11.88
C GLY A 27 -8.83 -10.66 10.86
N ALA A 28 -8.00 -9.69 10.45
CA ALA A 28 -6.87 -9.94 9.54
C ALA A 28 -5.71 -10.65 10.24
N ALA A 29 -5.48 -10.36 11.53
CA ALA A 29 -4.52 -11.10 12.36
C ALA A 29 -5.03 -12.52 12.65
N LEU A 30 -6.32 -12.67 12.98
CA LEU A 30 -6.96 -13.97 13.17
C LEU A 30 -6.88 -14.83 11.89
N ASN A 31 -7.18 -14.26 10.72
CA ASN A 31 -7.09 -14.97 9.45
C ASN A 31 -5.65 -15.42 9.12
N LEU A 32 -4.64 -14.64 9.53
CA LEU A 32 -3.24 -15.04 9.38
C LEU A 32 -2.90 -16.23 10.29
N VAL A 33 -3.31 -16.17 11.55
CA VAL A 33 -3.10 -17.28 12.50
C VAL A 33 -3.78 -18.55 11.99
N VAL A 34 -5.02 -18.45 11.51
CA VAL A 34 -5.75 -19.59 10.92
C VAL A 34 -5.03 -20.12 9.67
N ALA A 35 -4.55 -19.26 8.78
CA ALA A 35 -3.82 -19.68 7.57
C ALA A 35 -2.51 -20.40 7.91
N VAL A 36 -1.76 -19.89 8.90
CA VAL A 36 -0.51 -20.51 9.36
C VAL A 36 -0.79 -21.84 10.05
N LEU A 37 -1.78 -21.91 10.95
CA LEU A 37 -2.17 -23.15 11.61
C LEU A 37 -2.67 -24.20 10.61
N ALA A 38 -3.43 -23.79 9.60
CA ALA A 38 -3.88 -24.69 8.53
C ALA A 38 -2.69 -25.24 7.73
N LEU A 39 -1.74 -24.38 7.36
CA LEU A 39 -0.54 -24.79 6.64
C LEU A 39 0.30 -25.76 7.48
N VAL A 40 0.67 -25.37 8.69
CA VAL A 40 1.55 -26.17 9.57
C VAL A 40 0.86 -27.48 9.96
N GLY A 41 -0.41 -27.43 10.37
CA GLY A 41 -1.19 -28.62 10.72
C GLY A 41 -1.38 -29.57 9.53
N GLY A 42 -1.62 -29.03 8.33
CA GLY A 42 -1.69 -29.82 7.11
C GLY A 42 -0.37 -30.50 6.75
N VAL A 43 0.76 -29.77 6.85
CA VAL A 43 2.09 -30.34 6.58
C VAL A 43 2.43 -31.44 7.59
N VAL A 44 2.24 -31.18 8.88
CA VAL A 44 2.50 -32.17 9.93
C VAL A 44 1.62 -33.41 9.73
N GLY A 45 0.32 -33.22 9.47
CA GLY A 45 -0.60 -34.32 9.20
C GLY A 45 -0.21 -35.15 7.98
N LEU A 46 0.20 -34.52 6.87
CA LEU A 46 0.70 -35.22 5.70
C LEU A 46 1.97 -36.02 5.99
N VAL A 47 2.90 -35.45 6.76
CA VAL A 47 4.14 -36.15 7.15
C VAL A 47 3.83 -37.37 8.00
N VAL A 48 2.93 -37.25 8.98
CA VAL A 48 2.49 -38.37 9.82
C VAL A 48 1.81 -39.46 8.99
N GLU A 49 0.91 -39.09 8.09
CA GLU A 49 0.25 -40.05 7.18
C GLU A 49 1.26 -40.75 6.27
N ALA A 50 2.24 -40.02 5.74
CA ALA A 50 3.28 -40.59 4.88
C ALA A 50 4.12 -41.64 5.63
N PHE A 51 4.50 -41.36 6.89
CA PHE A 51 5.21 -42.33 7.74
C PHE A 51 4.33 -43.50 8.18
N SER A 52 3.01 -43.32 8.21
CA SER A 52 2.05 -44.36 8.60
C SER A 52 1.53 -45.17 7.40
N GLY A 53 1.96 -44.86 6.18
CA GLY A 53 1.51 -45.56 4.97
C GLY A 53 0.13 -45.14 4.44
N PHE A 54 -0.32 -43.91 4.74
CA PHE A 54 -1.58 -43.32 4.26
C PHE A 54 -2.85 -44.09 4.67
N THR A 55 -2.86 -44.63 5.89
CA THR A 55 -3.95 -45.46 6.39
C THR A 55 -5.09 -44.67 7.05
N GLY A 56 -4.95 -43.36 7.26
CA GLY A 56 -5.96 -42.57 7.94
C GLY A 56 -7.25 -42.39 7.11
N VAL A 57 -8.39 -42.64 7.74
CA VAL A 57 -9.72 -42.47 7.15
C VAL A 57 -10.57 -41.58 8.05
N GLY A 58 -11.22 -40.59 7.46
CA GLY A 58 -12.22 -39.76 8.12
C GLY A 58 -13.63 -40.11 7.65
N GLU A 59 -14.63 -39.90 8.49
CA GLU A 59 -16.03 -40.07 8.14
C GLU A 59 -16.79 -38.77 8.40
N ARG A 60 -17.57 -38.32 7.41
CA ARG A 60 -18.50 -37.21 7.58
C ARG A 60 -19.80 -37.50 6.85
N ARG A 61 -20.92 -37.49 7.60
CA ARG A 61 -22.27 -37.73 7.06
C ARG A 61 -22.36 -39.05 6.26
N GLY A 62 -21.73 -40.12 6.77
CA GLY A 62 -21.75 -41.44 6.12
C GLY A 62 -20.86 -41.57 4.88
N THR A 63 -20.07 -40.55 4.54
CA THR A 63 -19.05 -40.65 3.47
C THR A 63 -17.67 -40.79 4.11
N THR A 64 -16.96 -41.86 3.75
CA THR A 64 -15.57 -42.06 4.14
C THR A 64 -14.63 -41.44 3.12
N PHE A 65 -13.54 -40.85 3.60
CA PHE A 65 -12.52 -40.25 2.75
C PHE A 65 -11.14 -40.41 3.38
N PRO A 66 -10.08 -40.50 2.56
CA PRO A 66 -8.73 -40.59 3.09
C PRO A 66 -8.30 -39.26 3.73
N MET A 67 -7.69 -39.33 4.92
CA MET A 67 -7.29 -38.16 5.70
C MET A 67 -6.19 -37.33 5.02
N TRP A 68 -5.34 -37.95 4.20
CA TRP A 68 -4.33 -37.24 3.42
C TRP A 68 -4.93 -36.17 2.51
N VAL A 69 -6.16 -36.36 2.01
CA VAL A 69 -6.87 -35.37 1.19
C VAL A 69 -7.21 -34.13 2.00
N VAL A 70 -7.63 -34.30 3.26
CA VAL A 70 -7.93 -33.18 4.17
C VAL A 70 -6.66 -32.40 4.48
N TYR A 71 -5.57 -33.10 4.81
CA TYR A 71 -4.30 -32.45 5.10
C TYR A 71 -3.73 -31.71 3.88
N ALA A 72 -3.80 -32.30 2.68
CA ALA A 72 -3.43 -31.65 1.43
C ALA A 72 -4.29 -30.40 1.15
N ALA A 73 -5.60 -30.47 1.38
CA ALA A 73 -6.48 -29.31 1.25
C ALA A 73 -6.12 -28.20 2.24
N MET A 74 -5.78 -28.54 3.49
CA MET A 74 -5.32 -27.57 4.49
C MET A 74 -4.01 -26.88 4.09
N VAL A 75 -3.04 -27.63 3.56
CA VAL A 75 -1.79 -27.06 3.01
C VAL A 75 -2.09 -26.12 1.86
N ALA A 76 -2.88 -26.56 0.89
CA ALA A 76 -3.23 -25.74 -0.28
C ALA A 76 -3.94 -24.44 0.12
N LEU A 77 -4.93 -24.51 1.02
CA LEU A 77 -5.67 -23.34 1.50
C LEU A 77 -4.78 -22.40 2.32
N GLY A 78 -3.96 -22.94 3.23
CA GLY A 78 -3.03 -22.14 4.04
C GLY A 78 -1.98 -21.44 3.17
N ALA A 79 -1.37 -22.15 2.23
CA ALA A 79 -0.40 -21.60 1.29
C ALA A 79 -1.03 -20.55 0.37
N ALA A 80 -2.21 -20.82 -0.20
CA ALA A 80 -2.92 -19.86 -1.04
C ALA A 80 -3.27 -18.58 -0.28
N ALA A 81 -3.76 -18.69 0.95
CA ALA A 81 -4.06 -17.52 1.79
C ALA A 81 -2.82 -16.67 2.07
N LEU A 82 -1.66 -17.31 2.34
CA LEU A 82 -0.39 -16.61 2.53
C LEU A 82 0.11 -15.96 1.24
N VAL A 83 -0.01 -16.63 0.09
CA VAL A 83 0.37 -16.08 -1.21
C VAL A 83 -0.50 -14.90 -1.59
N VAL A 84 -1.83 -14.98 -1.42
CA VAL A 84 -2.75 -13.86 -1.67
C VAL A 84 -2.42 -12.67 -0.75
N ARG A 85 -2.06 -12.92 0.50
CA ARG A 85 -1.63 -11.88 1.44
C ARG A 85 -0.29 -11.24 1.02
N ALA A 86 0.67 -12.05 0.57
CA ALA A 86 1.99 -11.59 0.16
C ALA A 86 1.95 -10.85 -1.19
N ARG A 87 1.08 -11.30 -2.10
CA ARG A 87 0.79 -10.62 -3.37
C ARG A 87 -0.02 -9.37 -3.09
N ARG A 88 0.67 -8.28 -2.75
CA ARG A 88 0.11 -6.94 -2.92
C ARG A 88 -0.34 -6.83 -4.37
N ALA A 89 -1.59 -6.42 -4.61
CA ALA A 89 -2.06 -6.25 -5.96
C ALA A 89 -1.13 -5.26 -6.70
N PRO A 90 -0.89 -5.39 -8.01
CA PRO A 90 0.04 -4.52 -8.74
C PRO A 90 -0.33 -3.03 -8.66
N TRP A 91 -1.61 -2.74 -8.42
CA TRP A 91 -2.15 -1.40 -8.21
C TRP A 91 -2.08 -0.93 -6.75
N TYR A 92 -1.75 -1.81 -5.80
CA TYR A 92 -1.58 -1.47 -4.40
C TYR A 92 -0.21 -0.82 -4.20
N ARG A 93 -0.19 0.51 -4.23
CA ARG A 93 0.99 1.31 -3.88
C ARG A 93 1.03 1.52 -2.37
N GLY A 94 2.25 1.53 -1.81
CA GLY A 94 2.44 2.01 -0.44
C GLY A 94 1.83 3.39 -0.28
N TRP A 95 1.27 3.67 0.89
CA TRP A 95 0.55 4.91 1.14
C TRP A 95 1.46 6.13 0.89
N SER A 96 1.03 7.00 -0.03
CA SER A 96 1.64 8.30 -0.30
C SER A 96 0.68 9.39 0.16
N MET A 97 1.19 10.40 0.86
CA MET A 97 0.40 11.60 1.21
C MET A 97 0.12 12.49 0.00
N LEU A 98 0.97 12.38 -1.02
CA LEU A 98 0.88 13.15 -2.25
C LEU A 98 0.49 12.24 -3.40
N GLU A 99 -0.57 12.63 -4.08
CA GLU A 99 -0.88 12.11 -5.40
C GLU A 99 -0.12 12.95 -6.43
N VAL A 100 0.33 12.30 -7.51
CA VAL A 100 1.18 12.93 -8.50
C VAL A 100 0.63 12.63 -9.90
N LEU A 101 0.41 13.69 -10.68
CA LEU A 101 0.13 13.58 -12.11
C LEU A 101 1.40 13.87 -12.88
N ASP A 102 1.72 12.97 -13.81
CA ASP A 102 2.84 13.10 -14.73
C ASP A 102 2.41 13.94 -15.94
N GLY A 103 3.21 14.93 -16.31
CA GLY A 103 2.99 15.81 -17.45
C GLY A 103 4.25 15.97 -18.31
N PRO A 104 4.14 16.53 -19.51
CA PRO A 104 5.28 16.69 -20.41
C PRO A 104 6.39 17.59 -19.83
N ASP A 105 6.01 18.60 -19.05
CA ASP A 105 6.92 19.64 -18.54
C ASP A 105 7.30 19.45 -17.05
N GLY A 106 6.82 18.38 -16.41
CA GLY A 106 7.05 18.13 -14.99
C GLY A 106 5.90 17.34 -14.36
N ILE A 107 5.65 17.59 -13.08
CA ILE A 107 4.63 16.90 -12.30
C ILE A 107 3.64 17.89 -11.67
N VAL A 108 2.43 17.44 -11.37
CA VAL A 108 1.47 18.19 -10.56
C VAL A 108 1.17 17.40 -9.29
N LEU A 109 1.37 18.03 -8.15
CA LEU A 109 1.20 17.43 -6.83
C LEU A 109 -0.16 17.78 -6.24
N PHE A 110 -0.81 16.79 -5.62
CA PHE A 110 -2.09 16.95 -4.95
C PHE A 110 -2.03 16.32 -3.57
N ALA A 111 -2.73 16.90 -2.60
CA ALA A 111 -2.96 16.24 -1.32
C ALA A 111 -3.88 15.03 -1.53
N GLY A 112 -3.40 13.82 -1.23
CA GLY A 112 -4.02 12.57 -1.69
C GLY A 112 -5.45 12.29 -1.21
N ARG A 113 -5.92 12.93 -0.13
CA ARG A 113 -7.34 12.84 0.32
C ARG A 113 -8.28 13.71 -0.50
N LEU A 114 -7.75 14.76 -1.13
CA LEU A 114 -8.52 15.79 -1.81
C LEU A 114 -8.64 15.54 -3.33
N GLY A 115 -7.77 14.68 -3.87
CA GLY A 115 -7.78 14.29 -5.28
C GLY A 115 -7.60 15.46 -6.26
N ALA A 116 -7.92 15.24 -7.53
CA ALA A 116 -7.81 16.23 -8.61
C ALA A 116 -8.80 17.42 -8.51
N ARG A 117 -9.60 17.50 -7.45
CA ARG A 117 -10.57 18.59 -7.25
C ARG A 117 -9.98 19.81 -6.55
N HIS A 118 -8.70 19.74 -6.17
CA HIS A 118 -7.96 20.86 -5.60
C HIS A 118 -6.94 21.42 -6.57
N GLU A 119 -6.62 22.70 -6.37
CA GLU A 119 -5.56 23.39 -7.11
C GLU A 119 -4.23 22.66 -6.85
N GLY A 120 -3.79 21.89 -7.85
CA GLY A 120 -2.57 21.11 -7.75
C GLY A 120 -1.35 22.01 -7.81
N LEU A 121 -0.30 21.65 -7.08
CA LEU A 121 0.96 22.36 -7.11
C LEU A 121 1.82 21.85 -8.27
N ALA A 122 1.97 22.65 -9.33
CA ALA A 122 2.78 22.30 -10.48
C ALA A 122 4.28 22.41 -10.15
N VAL A 123 5.08 21.40 -10.49
CA VAL A 123 6.54 21.40 -10.31
C VAL A 123 7.16 21.07 -11.66
N ARG A 124 7.92 22.01 -12.20
CA ARG A 124 8.51 21.87 -13.54
C ARG A 124 9.80 21.05 -13.48
N ARG A 125 10.21 20.54 -14.65
CA ARG A 125 11.48 19.84 -14.86
C ARG A 125 12.65 20.63 -14.26
N GLY A 126 13.51 19.94 -13.51
CA GLY A 126 14.69 20.53 -12.87
C GLY A 126 14.42 21.36 -11.60
N GLU A 127 13.16 21.57 -11.22
CA GLU A 127 12.84 22.32 -10.01
C GLU A 127 13.08 21.51 -8.73
N THR A 128 13.09 22.20 -7.59
CA THR A 128 13.12 21.56 -6.28
C THR A 128 11.76 21.68 -5.62
N VAL A 129 11.25 20.56 -5.12
CA VAL A 129 10.10 20.54 -4.22
C VAL A 129 10.57 20.26 -2.79
N GLU A 130 10.10 21.06 -1.85
CA GLU A 130 10.32 20.86 -0.42
C GLU A 130 9.04 20.39 0.25
N ILE A 131 9.17 19.36 1.09
CA ILE A 131 8.07 18.78 1.87
C ILE A 131 8.44 18.86 3.34
N ALA A 132 7.78 19.74 4.07
CA ALA A 132 7.90 19.87 5.51
C ALA A 132 6.71 19.17 6.18
N ALA A 133 6.94 18.58 7.35
CA ALA A 133 5.85 18.13 8.22
C ALA A 133 6.07 18.51 9.67
N GLU A 134 4.98 18.90 10.33
CA GLU A 134 4.91 19.26 11.74
C GLU A 134 3.90 18.36 12.45
N HIS A 135 4.26 17.84 13.60
CA HIS A 135 3.34 17.06 14.43
C HIS A 135 2.30 17.98 15.07
N GLN A 136 1.02 17.62 14.96
CA GLN A 136 -0.07 18.37 15.59
C GLN A 136 -0.63 17.66 16.83
N LEU A 137 -1.23 16.48 16.64
CA LEU A 137 -2.04 15.80 17.66
C LEU A 137 -1.99 14.29 17.47
N ARG A 138 -1.64 13.51 18.51
CA ARG A 138 -1.56 12.03 18.48
C ARG A 138 -0.85 11.48 17.22
N THR A 139 -1.60 11.25 16.15
CA THR A 139 -1.16 10.71 14.86
C THR A 139 -1.43 11.67 13.70
N SER A 140 -1.66 12.95 13.95
CA SER A 140 -2.00 13.94 12.92
C SER A 140 -0.82 14.87 12.68
N TYR A 141 -0.53 15.11 11.41
CA TYR A 141 0.60 15.92 10.96
C TYR A 141 0.10 16.98 9.98
N ARG A 142 0.62 18.20 10.12
CA ARG A 142 0.46 19.27 9.14
C ARG A 142 1.62 19.18 8.16
N TYR A 143 1.32 19.07 6.88
CA TYR A 143 2.28 19.04 5.79
C TYR A 143 2.25 20.37 5.04
N THR A 144 3.43 20.86 4.69
CA THR A 144 3.61 22.00 3.80
C THR A 144 4.48 21.56 2.65
N VAL A 145 3.97 21.69 1.43
CA VAL A 145 4.70 21.39 0.20
C VAL A 145 4.94 22.68 -0.54
N THR A 146 6.21 22.96 -0.84
CA THR A 146 6.65 24.21 -1.46
C THR A 146 7.40 23.91 -2.74
N ALA A 147 7.07 24.63 -3.80
CA ALA A 147 7.74 24.60 -5.09
C ALA A 147 7.86 26.03 -5.64
N PRO A 148 8.64 26.29 -6.70
CA PRO A 148 8.74 27.63 -7.29
C PRO A 148 7.39 28.21 -7.75
N SER A 149 6.43 27.37 -8.11
CA SER A 149 5.08 27.77 -8.52
C SER A 149 4.17 28.19 -7.36
N GLY A 150 4.52 27.87 -6.11
CA GLY A 150 3.70 28.16 -4.95
C GLY A 150 3.86 27.15 -3.80
N SER A 151 2.88 27.12 -2.91
CA SER A 151 2.85 26.16 -1.82
C SER A 151 1.44 25.65 -1.56
N MET A 152 1.36 24.45 -0.98
CA MET A 152 0.12 23.88 -0.48
C MET A 152 0.31 23.32 0.93
N THR A 153 -0.71 23.46 1.76
CA THR A 153 -0.70 22.98 3.14
C THR A 153 -1.91 22.09 3.38
N PHE A 154 -1.70 20.95 4.00
CA PHE A 154 -2.79 20.03 4.35
C PHE A 154 -2.49 19.27 5.63
N THR A 155 -3.53 18.77 6.29
CA THR A 155 -3.41 17.90 7.46
C THR A 155 -3.78 16.48 7.09
N ALA A 156 -2.99 15.52 7.55
CA ALA A 156 -3.31 14.12 7.37
C ALA A 156 -3.02 13.30 8.64
N ASP A 157 -3.93 12.37 8.91
CA ASP A 157 -3.83 11.43 10.01
C ASP A 157 -3.07 10.18 9.57
N GLY A 158 -2.17 9.71 10.42
CA GLY A 158 -1.48 8.43 10.33
C GLY A 158 -0.06 8.50 10.87
N PHE A 159 0.72 7.47 10.57
CA PHE A 159 2.09 7.35 11.04
C PHE A 159 3.05 7.72 9.93
N VAL A 160 3.81 8.79 10.09
CA VAL A 160 4.80 9.25 9.10
C VAL A 160 5.78 8.15 8.69
N HIS A 161 6.19 7.30 9.63
CA HIS A 161 7.10 6.18 9.38
C HIS A 161 6.50 5.04 8.53
N LYS A 162 5.18 5.06 8.26
CA LYS A 162 4.50 4.10 7.38
C LYS A 162 4.28 4.66 5.97
N LEU A 163 4.61 5.92 5.75
CA LEU A 163 4.57 6.55 4.45
C LEU A 163 5.80 6.18 3.64
N THR A 164 5.66 6.23 2.32
CA THR A 164 6.77 6.09 1.39
C THR A 164 6.83 7.27 0.40
N MET A 165 8.04 7.76 0.13
CA MET A 165 8.32 8.74 -0.92
C MET A 165 8.57 8.11 -2.28
N GLN A 166 8.71 6.78 -2.36
CA GLN A 166 9.19 6.09 -3.55
C GLN A 166 8.44 6.48 -4.82
N PRO A 167 7.08 6.51 -4.87
CA PRO A 167 6.37 6.90 -6.09
C PRO A 167 6.66 8.34 -6.53
N LEU A 168 6.83 9.26 -5.57
CA LEU A 168 7.17 10.64 -5.87
C LEU A 168 8.61 10.76 -6.37
N GLU A 169 9.56 10.09 -5.73
CA GLU A 169 10.98 10.16 -6.10
C GLU A 169 11.26 9.52 -7.45
N GLU A 170 10.62 8.39 -7.76
CA GLU A 170 10.71 7.76 -9.08
C GLU A 170 10.22 8.68 -10.18
N LEU A 171 9.09 9.36 -9.96
CA LEU A 171 8.49 10.23 -10.96
C LEU A 171 9.25 11.57 -11.09
N ALA A 172 9.62 12.16 -9.95
CA ALA A 172 10.47 13.34 -9.90
C ALA A 172 11.82 13.10 -10.59
N GLY A 173 12.42 11.91 -10.41
CA GLY A 173 13.65 11.51 -11.06
C GLY A 173 13.58 11.53 -12.59
N ARG A 174 12.44 11.13 -13.19
CA ARG A 174 12.24 11.20 -14.65
C ARG A 174 12.27 12.62 -15.21
N HIS A 175 11.95 13.60 -14.36
CA HIS A 175 11.94 15.03 -14.70
C HIS A 175 13.11 15.80 -14.08
N GLY A 176 14.11 15.12 -13.52
CA GLY A 176 15.22 15.80 -12.83
C GLY A 176 14.76 16.71 -11.68
N ILE A 177 13.58 16.48 -11.13
CA ILE A 177 13.03 17.25 -10.02
C ILE A 177 13.69 16.76 -8.73
N THR A 178 14.17 17.69 -7.91
CA THR A 178 14.79 17.36 -6.63
C THR A 178 13.75 17.40 -5.53
N VAL A 179 13.57 16.29 -4.81
CA VAL A 179 12.67 16.21 -3.65
C VAL A 179 13.49 16.40 -2.37
N ARG A 180 13.12 17.38 -1.54
CA ARG A 180 13.71 17.62 -0.21
C ARG A 180 12.65 17.46 0.86
N THR A 181 13.04 16.89 2.00
CA THR A 181 12.17 16.66 3.14
C THR A 181 12.74 17.33 4.39
N THR A 182 11.91 18.04 5.15
CA THR A 182 12.29 18.73 6.39
C THR A 182 11.30 18.44 7.52
N GLY A 183 11.70 18.70 8.77
CA GLY A 183 10.89 18.40 9.95
C GLY A 183 10.57 16.90 10.09
N GLU A 184 9.33 16.58 10.46
CA GLU A 184 8.88 15.19 10.57
C GLU A 184 8.87 14.45 9.23
N ALA A 185 8.77 15.16 8.09
CA ALA A 185 8.76 14.53 6.78
C ALA A 185 10.10 13.85 6.45
N ALA A 186 11.20 14.23 7.11
CA ALA A 186 12.49 13.57 6.98
C ALA A 186 12.47 12.10 7.47
N ARG A 187 11.44 11.71 8.22
CA ARG A 187 11.24 10.33 8.72
C ARG A 187 10.47 9.45 7.74
N ILE A 188 10.00 10.00 6.62
CA ILE A 188 9.29 9.23 5.59
C ILE A 188 10.31 8.34 4.87
N VAL A 189 9.95 7.07 4.68
CA VAL A 189 10.83 6.10 4.02
C VAL A 189 10.98 6.46 2.54
N ARG A 190 12.21 6.75 2.10
CA ARG A 190 12.51 7.08 0.70
C ARG A 190 12.39 5.88 -0.23
N THR A 191 12.93 4.76 0.21
CA THR A 191 12.93 3.49 -0.55
C THR A 191 12.42 2.38 0.36
N VAL A 192 11.42 1.63 -0.09
CA VAL A 192 10.98 0.44 0.65
C VAL A 192 12.08 -0.62 0.50
N PRO A 193 12.66 -1.15 1.59
CA PRO A 193 13.61 -2.26 1.47
C PRO A 193 12.91 -3.45 0.79
N ALA A 194 13.61 -4.05 -0.17
CA ALA A 194 13.14 -5.20 -0.95
C ALA A 194 12.83 -6.42 -0.08
#